data_AF-A0A1W9MIE9-F1
#
_entry.id   AF-A0A1W9MIE9-F1
#
_cell.length_a   1.000
_cell.length_b   1.000
_cell.length_c   1.000
_cell.angle_alpha   90.00
_cell.angle_beta   90.00
_cell.angle_gamma   90.00
#
_symmetry.space_group_name_H-M   'P 1'
#
loop_
_entity.id
_entity.type
_entity.pdbx_description
1 polymer ?
#
loop_
_entity_poly.entity_id
_entity_poly.type
_entity_poly.pdbx_seq_one_letter_code
_entity_poly.pdbx_strand_id
1 'polypeptide(L)'
;MKPFAMEPVLRYREQLENIAQQHLLQAMEQEAAAQARHDHLTTALATNYDALERLRREGTLVEQLLLFERHNEVLREALLLATSTLHEARDEVASRRKALLKTSQDKKVLEKLKHHQDLLYRRHLDRLERRQLDEIAVMRHHREH
;
A
#
# COMPACT_ATOMS: atom_id res chain seq x y z
N MET A 1 -15.62 30.44 7.82
CA MET A 1 -15.87 29.04 7.38
C MET A 1 -16.51 28.31 8.55
N LYS A 2 -17.63 27.62 8.37
CA LYS A 2 -18.25 26.86 9.47
C LYS A 2 -17.38 25.62 9.75
N PRO A 3 -17.01 25.33 11.00
CA PRO A 3 -16.20 24.16 11.30
C PRO A 3 -16.96 22.87 10.94
N PHE A 4 -16.27 21.94 10.28
CA PHE A 4 -16.81 20.62 9.98
C PHE A 4 -16.90 19.80 11.27
N ALA A 5 -18.11 19.38 11.64
CA ALA A 5 -18.36 18.70 12.90
C ALA A 5 -17.58 17.38 13.04
N MET A 6 -17.24 16.75 11.92
CA MET A 6 -16.50 15.49 11.88
C MET A 6 -15.01 15.69 11.55
N GLU A 7 -14.47 16.90 11.70
CA GLU A 7 -13.04 17.16 11.47
C GLU A 7 -12.11 16.23 12.31
N PRO A 8 -12.38 15.96 13.61
CA PRO A 8 -11.58 15.02 14.37
C PRO A 8 -11.60 13.60 13.79
N VAL A 9 -12.76 13.17 13.28
CA VAL A 9 -12.92 11.86 12.66
C VAL A 9 -12.16 11.79 11.34
N LEU A 10 -12.20 12.86 10.52
CA LEU A 10 -11.44 12.94 9.28
C LEU A 10 -9.93 12.81 9.55
N ARG A 11 -9.39 13.55 10.53
CA ARG A 11 -7.98 13.44 10.92
C ARG A 11 -7.60 12.05 11.40
N TYR A 12 -8.46 11.41 12.19
CA TYR A 12 -8.24 10.04 12.61
C TYR A 12 -8.21 9.06 11.41
N ARG A 13 -9.09 9.25 10.42
CA ARG A 13 -9.07 8.44 9.19
C ARG A 13 -7.83 8.68 8.32
N GLU A 14 -7.32 9.90 8.27
CA GLU A 14 -6.03 10.21 7.63
C GLU A 14 -4.87 9.49 8.34
N GLN A 15 -4.86 9.46 9.67
CA GLN A 15 -3.86 8.70 10.43
C GLN A 15 -3.93 7.21 10.13
N LEU A 16 -5.15 6.63 10.08
CA LEU A 16 -5.32 5.21 9.75
C LEU A 16 -4.85 4.88 8.32
N GLU A 17 -5.10 5.76 7.36
CA GLU A 17 -4.59 5.60 5.99
C GLU A 17 -3.05 5.63 5.98
N ASN A 18 -2.43 6.59 6.66
CA ASN A 18 -0.97 6.69 6.75
C ASN A 18 -0.35 5.43 7.38
N ILE A 19 -0.96 4.90 8.44
CA ILE A 19 -0.54 3.65 9.08
C ILE A 19 -0.68 2.48 8.11
N ALA A 20 -1.80 2.39 7.38
CA ALA A 20 -2.01 1.33 6.38
C ALA A 20 -0.99 1.40 5.23
N GLN A 21 -0.59 2.60 4.81
CA GLN A 21 0.48 2.81 3.81
C GLN A 21 1.83 2.31 4.34
N GLN A 22 2.17 2.64 5.58
CA GLN A 22 3.42 2.17 6.22
C GLN A 22 3.45 0.63 6.31
N HIS A 23 2.35 0.01 6.73
CA HIS A 23 2.25 -1.46 6.77
C HIS A 23 2.37 -2.10 5.40
N LEU A 24 1.78 -1.50 4.36
CA LEU A 24 1.93 -1.98 2.99
C LEU A 24 3.39 -1.90 2.53
N LEU A 25 4.07 -0.80 2.83
CA LEU A 25 5.48 -0.63 2.49
C LEU A 25 6.34 -1.72 3.16
N GLN A 26 6.15 -1.94 4.46
CA GLN A 26 6.85 -2.99 5.20
C GLN A 26 6.60 -4.39 4.61
N ALA A 27 5.35 -4.70 4.26
CA ALA A 27 5.01 -5.99 3.64
C ALA A 27 5.68 -6.15 2.26
N MET A 28 5.75 -5.07 1.46
CA MET A 28 6.43 -5.10 0.16
C MET A 28 7.94 -5.28 0.29
N GLU A 29 8.57 -4.68 1.31
CA GLU A 29 9.99 -4.90 1.61
C GLU A 29 10.25 -6.36 2.00
N GLN A 30 9.37 -6.97 2.80
CA GLN A 30 9.44 -8.38 3.17
C GLN A 30 9.25 -9.31 1.96
N GLU A 31 8.28 -9.02 1.09
CA GLU A 31 8.08 -9.74 -0.17
C GLU A 31 9.33 -9.67 -1.06
N ALA A 32 9.91 -8.49 -1.22
CA ALA A 32 11.12 -8.29 -2.01
C ALA A 32 12.32 -9.09 -1.45
N ALA A 33 12.49 -9.10 -0.12
CA ALA A 33 13.53 -9.89 0.53
C ALA A 33 13.30 -11.41 0.36
N ALA A 34 12.05 -11.87 0.50
CA ALA A 34 11.69 -13.27 0.28
C ALA A 34 11.92 -13.69 -1.18
N GLN A 35 11.56 -12.82 -2.14
CA GLN A 35 11.79 -13.04 -3.57
C GLN A 35 13.29 -13.15 -3.88
N ALA A 36 14.10 -12.21 -3.38
CA ALA A 36 15.54 -12.24 -3.57
C ALA A 36 16.17 -13.54 -3.02
N ARG A 37 15.71 -14.02 -1.86
CA ARG A 37 16.17 -15.29 -1.28
C ARG A 37 15.77 -16.49 -2.14
N HIS A 38 14.52 -16.53 -2.61
CA HIS A 38 14.02 -17.57 -3.49
C HIS A 38 14.86 -17.64 -4.79
N ASP A 39 15.11 -16.49 -5.41
CA ASP A 39 15.84 -16.41 -6.68
C ASP A 39 17.31 -16.78 -6.52
N HIS A 40 17.91 -16.38 -5.39
CA HIS A 40 19.26 -16.80 -5.03
C HIS A 40 19.36 -18.33 -4.91
N LEU A 41 18.45 -18.97 -4.19
CA LEU A 41 18.44 -20.43 -4.01
C LEU A 41 18.17 -21.16 -5.33
N THR A 42 17.26 -20.64 -6.15
CA THR A 42 16.96 -21.17 -7.49
C THR A 42 18.20 -21.14 -8.38
N THR A 43 18.91 -20.00 -8.38
CA THR A 43 20.14 -19.83 -9.16
C THR A 43 21.27 -20.72 -8.64
N ALA A 44 21.43 -20.83 -7.31
CA ALA A 44 22.44 -21.69 -6.69
C ALA A 44 22.22 -23.17 -7.04
N LEU A 45 20.96 -23.62 -7.02
CA LEU A 45 20.58 -24.98 -7.37
C LEU A 45 20.81 -25.27 -8.87
N ALA A 46 20.43 -24.36 -9.77
CA ALA A 46 20.74 -24.49 -11.19
C ALA A 46 22.25 -24.55 -11.45
N THR A 47 23.02 -23.66 -10.82
CA THR A 47 24.49 -23.61 -10.94
C THR A 47 25.13 -24.92 -10.47
N ASN A 48 24.64 -25.50 -9.37
CA ASN A 48 25.12 -26.79 -8.88
C ASN A 48 24.80 -27.95 -9.82
N TYR A 49 23.63 -27.97 -10.45
CA TYR A 49 23.32 -28.98 -11.46
C TYR A 49 24.24 -28.86 -12.67
N ASP A 50 24.50 -27.65 -13.15
CA ASP A 50 25.41 -27.42 -14.27
C ASP A 50 26.87 -27.80 -13.94
N ALA A 51 27.29 -27.61 -12.68
CA ALA A 51 28.60 -28.05 -12.20
C ALA A 51 28.68 -29.58 -12.09
N LEU A 52 27.63 -30.22 -11.56
CA LEU A 52 27.54 -31.67 -11.44
C LEU A 52 27.58 -32.36 -12.81
N GLU A 53 26.85 -31.83 -13.80
CA GLU A 53 26.83 -32.36 -15.16
C GLU A 53 28.19 -32.24 -15.85
N ARG A 54 28.94 -31.15 -15.62
CA ARG A 54 30.31 -31.01 -16.11
C ARG A 54 31.25 -32.05 -15.49
N LEU A 55 31.22 -32.20 -14.16
CA LEU A 55 32.03 -33.19 -13.45
C LEU A 55 31.72 -34.63 -13.89
N ARG A 56 30.45 -34.95 -14.16
CA ARG A 56 30.05 -36.26 -14.70
C ARG A 56 30.65 -36.54 -16.08
N ARG A 57 30.76 -35.53 -16.95
CA ARG A 57 31.33 -35.66 -18.30
C ARG A 57 32.86 -35.79 -18.28
N GLU A 58 33.51 -35.09 -17.37
CA GLU A 58 34.99 -35.06 -17.24
C GLU A 58 35.54 -36.31 -16.53
N GLY A 59 34.67 -37.08 -15.87
CA GLY A 59 35.07 -38.19 -15.00
C GLY A 59 35.44 -37.67 -13.63
N THR A 60 34.70 -38.09 -12.60
CA THR A 60 34.85 -37.61 -11.22
C THR A 60 34.76 -38.77 -10.24
N LEU A 61 35.23 -38.53 -9.02
CA LEU A 61 35.17 -39.50 -7.94
C LEU A 61 33.72 -39.64 -7.42
N VAL A 62 33.33 -40.84 -7.02
CA VAL A 62 31.98 -41.13 -6.50
C VAL A 62 31.70 -40.31 -5.24
N GLU A 63 32.70 -40.07 -4.39
CA GLU A 63 32.57 -39.24 -3.19
C GLU A 63 32.21 -37.79 -3.51
N GLN A 64 32.73 -37.25 -4.62
CA GLN A 64 32.41 -35.90 -5.07
C GLN A 64 30.96 -35.81 -5.56
N LEU A 65 30.48 -36.81 -6.31
CA LEU A 65 29.08 -36.89 -6.73
C LEU A 65 28.13 -36.92 -5.54
N LEU A 66 28.42 -37.75 -4.53
CA LEU A 66 27.61 -37.85 -3.31
C LEU A 66 27.55 -36.53 -2.54
N LEU A 67 28.64 -35.76 -2.51
CA LEU A 67 28.68 -34.45 -1.85
C LEU A 67 27.79 -33.44 -2.56
N PHE A 68 27.81 -33.41 -3.91
CA PHE A 68 26.92 -32.56 -4.70
C PHE A 68 25.45 -32.94 -4.53
N GLU A 69 25.12 -34.24 -4.51
CA GLU A 69 23.75 -34.72 -4.32
C GLU A 69 23.19 -34.28 -2.95
N ARG A 70 23.95 -34.48 -1.87
CA ARG A 70 23.56 -33.99 -0.53
C ARG A 70 23.41 -32.49 -0.48
N HIS A 71 24.30 -31.74 -1.13
CA HIS A 71 24.20 -30.29 -1.15
C HIS A 71 22.96 -29.82 -1.94
N ASN A 72 22.63 -30.49 -3.05
CA ASN A 72 21.41 -30.24 -3.81
C ASN A 72 20.14 -30.55 -3.01
N GLU A 73 20.13 -31.61 -2.19
CA GLU A 73 19.02 -31.90 -1.27
C GLU A 73 18.80 -30.74 -0.29
N VAL A 74 19.86 -30.27 0.36
CA VAL A 74 19.79 -29.11 1.28
C VAL A 74 19.27 -27.85 0.56
N LEU A 75 19.73 -27.59 -0.67
CA LEU A 75 19.25 -26.45 -1.45
C LEU A 75 17.78 -26.58 -1.85
N ARG A 76 17.30 -27.81 -2.18
CA ARG A 76 15.89 -28.07 -2.48
C ARG A 76 15.01 -27.83 -1.27
N GLU A 77 15.41 -28.32 -0.10
CA GLU A 77 14.68 -28.08 1.15
C GLU A 77 14.63 -26.59 1.49
N ALA A 78 15.76 -25.89 1.36
CA ALA A 78 15.81 -24.45 1.56
C ALA A 78 14.92 -23.69 0.56
N LEU A 79 14.88 -24.13 -0.71
CA LEU A 79 14.04 -23.54 -1.74
C LEU A 79 12.55 -23.77 -1.48
N LEU A 80 12.17 -24.95 -1.01
CA LEU A 80 10.79 -25.24 -0.59
C LEU A 80 10.34 -24.29 0.53
N LEU A 81 11.17 -24.11 1.55
CA LEU A 81 10.89 -23.16 2.63
C LEU A 81 10.81 -21.72 2.11
N ALA A 82 11.76 -21.30 1.27
CA ALA A 82 11.75 -19.95 0.68
C ALA A 82 10.52 -19.71 -0.22
N THR A 83 10.04 -20.73 -0.91
CA THR A 83 8.81 -20.67 -1.73
C THR A 83 7.58 -20.45 -0.86
N SER A 84 7.47 -21.17 0.26
CA SER A 84 6.38 -20.96 1.23
C SER A 84 6.42 -19.55 1.80
N THR A 85 7.59 -19.09 2.25
CA THR A 85 7.76 -17.73 2.80
C THR A 85 7.41 -16.66 1.78
N LEU A 86 7.81 -16.84 0.51
CA LEU A 86 7.46 -15.91 -0.57
C LEU A 86 5.95 -15.89 -0.82
N HIS A 87 5.28 -17.04 -0.78
CA HIS A 87 3.83 -17.13 -0.93
C HIS A 87 3.11 -16.39 0.21
N GLU A 88 3.51 -16.64 1.46
CA GLU A 88 2.98 -15.96 2.65
C GLU A 88 3.18 -14.44 2.57
N ALA A 89 4.37 -13.99 2.15
CA ALA A 89 4.66 -12.56 1.98
C ALA A 89 3.79 -11.91 0.89
N ARG A 90 3.54 -12.60 -0.22
CA ARG A 90 2.64 -12.15 -1.29
C ARG A 90 1.20 -12.02 -0.82
N ASP A 91 0.72 -13.00 -0.05
CA ASP A 91 -0.62 -12.99 0.53
C ASP A 91 -0.77 -11.83 1.54
N GLU A 92 0.26 -11.58 2.33
CA GLU A 92 0.29 -10.45 3.26
C GLU A 92 0.24 -9.11 2.52
N VAL A 93 1.02 -8.92 1.45
CA VAL A 93 0.95 -7.72 0.60
C VAL A 93 -0.45 -7.55 0.02
N ALA A 94 -1.08 -8.62 -0.48
CA ALA A 94 -2.44 -8.57 -1.00
C ALA A 94 -3.46 -8.17 0.09
N SER A 95 -3.30 -8.69 1.31
CA SER A 95 -4.11 -8.33 2.48
C SER A 95 -3.95 -6.85 2.84
N ARG A 96 -2.71 -6.35 2.93
CA ARG A 96 -2.41 -4.94 3.24
C ARG A 96 -2.92 -3.98 2.18
N ARG A 97 -2.87 -4.36 0.89
CA ARG A 97 -3.49 -3.56 -0.20
C ARG A 97 -5.00 -3.42 -0.02
N LYS A 98 -5.70 -4.50 0.33
CA LYS A 98 -7.14 -4.46 0.60
C LYS A 98 -7.46 -3.58 1.82
N ALA A 99 -6.66 -3.68 2.88
CA ALA A 99 -6.83 -2.85 4.07
C ALA A 99 -6.64 -1.35 3.75
N LEU A 100 -5.58 -1.00 3.01
CA LEU A 100 -5.33 0.37 2.57
C LEU A 100 -6.49 0.91 1.74
N LEU A 101 -6.97 0.15 0.75
CA LEU A 101 -8.09 0.54 -0.08
C LEU A 101 -9.34 0.88 0.75
N LYS A 102 -9.65 0.04 1.75
CA LYS A 102 -10.78 0.28 2.66
C LYS A 102 -10.60 1.57 3.45
N THR A 103 -9.41 1.80 4.03
CA THR A 103 -9.14 3.03 4.80
C THR A 103 -9.20 4.29 3.93
N SER A 104 -8.70 4.22 2.70
CA SER A 104 -8.77 5.33 1.73
C SER A 104 -10.20 5.63 1.32
N GLN A 105 -11.03 4.59 1.10
CA GLN A 105 -12.46 4.77 0.80
C GLN A 105 -13.21 5.44 1.97
N ASP A 106 -13.00 4.96 3.19
CA ASP A 106 -13.61 5.53 4.40
C ASP A 106 -13.26 7.02 4.57
N LYS A 107 -11.99 7.38 4.38
CA LYS A 107 -11.54 8.77 4.37
C LYS A 107 -12.22 9.56 3.26
N LYS A 108 -12.29 9.01 2.05
CA LYS A 108 -12.85 9.72 0.88
C LYS A 108 -14.32 10.09 1.07
N VAL A 109 -15.09 9.27 1.78
CA VAL A 109 -16.48 9.58 2.13
C VAL A 109 -16.55 10.85 2.99
N LEU A 110 -15.71 10.96 4.02
CA LEU A 110 -15.68 12.14 4.90
C LEU A 110 -15.20 13.39 4.18
N GLU A 111 -14.20 13.28 3.30
CA GLU A 111 -13.76 14.40 2.46
C GLU A 111 -14.89 14.95 1.60
N LYS A 112 -15.68 14.06 0.97
CA LYS A 112 -16.83 14.45 0.15
C LYS A 112 -17.89 15.16 0.99
N LEU A 113 -18.16 14.68 2.21
CA LEU A 113 -19.11 15.33 3.13
C LEU A 113 -18.64 16.72 3.56
N LYS A 114 -17.37 16.87 3.92
CA LYS A 114 -16.75 18.17 4.25
C LYS A 114 -16.88 19.13 3.08
N HIS A 115 -16.49 18.69 1.88
CA HIS A 115 -16.58 19.50 0.67
C HIS A 115 -18.02 19.95 0.37
N HIS A 116 -19.00 19.05 0.55
CA HIS A 116 -20.41 19.40 0.37
C HIS A 116 -20.89 20.44 1.39
N GLN A 117 -20.50 20.29 2.67
CA GLN A 117 -20.82 21.27 3.70
C GLN A 117 -20.23 22.65 3.38
N ASP A 118 -18.98 22.69 2.92
CA ASP A 118 -18.29 23.92 2.54
C ASP A 118 -19.01 24.64 1.39
N LEU A 119 -19.44 23.88 0.38
CA LEU A 119 -20.24 24.43 -0.73
C LEU A 119 -21.57 25.00 -0.25
N LEU A 120 -22.29 24.30 0.64
CA LEU A 120 -23.55 24.80 1.19
C LEU A 120 -23.35 26.06 2.03
N TYR A 121 -22.27 26.11 2.81
CA TYR A 121 -21.94 27.27 3.63
C TYR A 121 -21.57 28.49 2.77
N ARG A 122 -20.78 28.31 1.70
CA ARG A 122 -20.48 29.37 0.74
C ARG A 122 -21.76 29.92 0.10
N ARG A 123 -22.63 29.05 -0.41
CA ARG A 123 -23.93 29.45 -0.98
C ARG A 123 -24.86 30.15 0.02
N HIS A 124 -24.69 29.88 1.31
CA HIS A 124 -25.44 30.56 2.36
C HIS A 124 -24.89 31.98 2.59
N LEU A 125 -23.56 32.13 2.66
CA LEU A 125 -22.91 33.43 2.75
C LEU A 125 -23.25 34.32 1.55
N ASP A 126 -23.15 33.79 0.33
CA ASP A 126 -23.50 34.54 -0.89
C ASP A 126 -24.95 35.07 -0.86
N ARG A 127 -25.88 34.29 -0.29
CA ARG A 127 -27.28 34.69 -0.14
C ARG A 127 -27.47 35.77 0.93
N LEU A 128 -26.73 35.68 2.04
CA LEU A 128 -26.74 36.71 3.08
C LEU A 128 -26.18 38.03 2.56
N GLU A 129 -25.05 37.98 1.85
CA GLU A 129 -24.42 39.16 1.26
C GLU A 129 -25.34 39.86 0.24
N ARG A 130 -25.97 39.10 -0.67
CA ARG A 130 -26.95 39.66 -1.61
C ARG A 130 -28.11 40.34 -0.91
N ARG A 131 -28.69 39.70 0.12
CA ARG A 131 -29.77 40.28 0.90
C ARG A 131 -29.36 41.59 1.58
N GLN A 132 -28.15 41.64 2.14
CA GLN A 132 -27.62 42.86 2.76
C GLN A 132 -27.42 43.99 1.73
N LEU A 133 -26.93 43.66 0.53
CA LEU A 133 -26.79 44.63 -0.55
C LEU A 133 -28.15 45.19 -1.02
N ASP A 134 -29.15 44.32 -1.14
CA ASP A 134 -30.52 44.72 -1.49
C ASP A 134 -31.10 45.65 -0.41
N GLU A 135 -30.93 45.33 0.87
CA GLU A 135 -31.35 46.17 1.99
C GLU A 135 -30.67 47.55 1.98
N ILE A 136 -29.36 47.61 1.67
CA ILE A 136 -28.62 48.87 1.52
C ILE A 136 -29.14 49.69 0.33
N ALA A 137 -29.44 49.04 -0.80
CA ALA A 137 -29.97 49.70 -1.99
C ALA A 137 -31.34 50.34 -1.70
N VAL A 138 -32.24 49.62 -1.02
CA VAL A 138 -33.55 50.15 -0.60
C VAL A 138 -33.38 51.34 0.36
N MET A 139 -32.49 51.22 1.35
CA MET A 139 -32.23 52.30 2.31
C MET A 139 -31.65 53.56 1.66
N ARG A 140 -30.77 53.42 0.66
CA ARG A 140 -30.23 54.56 -0.10
C ARG A 140 -31.31 55.23 -0.93
N HIS A 141 -32.11 54.45 -1.65
CA HIS A 141 -33.22 54.97 -2.46
C HIS A 141 -34.25 55.72 -1.61
N HIS A 142 -34.49 55.30 -0.36
CA HIS A 142 -35.36 56.04 0.57
C HIS A 142 -34.77 57.32 1.17
N ARG A 143 -33.47 57.58 1.03
CA ARG A 143 -32.84 58.84 1.49
C ARG A 143 -32.71 59.90 0.39
N GLU A 144 -32.81 59.50 -0.86
CA GLU A 144 -32.71 60.40 -2.03
C GLU A 144 -34.08 60.93 -2.49
N HIS A 145 -35.17 60.43 -1.90
CA HIS A 145 -36.55 60.94 -2.00
C HIS A 145 -36.96 61.62 -0.70
#